data_AF-A0A9X1RKS6-F1
#
_entry.id   AF-A0A9X1RKS6-F1
#
_cell.length_a   1.000
_cell.length_b   1.000
_cell.length_c   1.000
_cell.angle_alpha   90.00
_cell.angle_beta   90.00
_cell.angle_gamma   90.00
#
_symmetry.space_group_name_H-M   'P 1'
#
loop_
_entity.id
_entity.type
_entity.pdbx_description
1 polymer ?
#
loop_
_entity_poly.entity_id
_entity_poly.type
_entity_poly.pdbx_seq_one_letter_code
_entity_poly.pdbx_strand_id
1 'polypeptide(L)' 'MNRLQKFIEQGAFGERSGRTAYAFNATVLPEPTKGLDWRPAHDFSPGDAILQDPGLKQLFASAIKYGYAVATRASN' A
#
# COMPACT_ATOMS: atom_id res chain seq x y z
N MET A 1 14.65 10.82 7.14
CA MET A 1 13.29 11.01 6.61
C MET A 1 12.79 9.67 6.09
N ASN A 2 11.64 9.19 6.57
CA ASN A 2 11.04 7.96 6.03
C ASN A 2 10.47 8.24 4.64
N ARG A 3 10.69 7.31 3.71
CA ARG A 3 10.11 7.34 2.36
C ARG A 3 8.71 6.74 2.41
N LEU A 4 7.80 7.18 1.55
CA LEU A 4 6.53 6.48 1.35
C LEU A 4 6.81 5.06 0.85
N GLN A 5 6.25 4.06 1.54
CA GLN A 5 6.39 2.64 1.24
C GLN A 5 5.06 2.09 0.74
N LYS A 6 5.12 1.01 -0.03
CA LYS A 6 3.97 0.22 -0.45
C LYS A 6 3.93 -1.06 0.37
N PHE A 7 2.75 -1.40 0.84
CA PHE A 7 2.47 -2.65 1.55
C PHE A 7 1.39 -3.40 0.79
N ILE A 8 1.59 -4.69 0.59
CA ILE A 8 0.62 -5.59 -0.04
C ILE A 8 0.04 -6.46 1.05
N GLU A 9 -1.28 -6.52 1.14
CA GLU A 9 -1.93 -7.45 2.06
C GLU A 9 -1.92 -8.85 1.46
N GLN A 10 -1.20 -9.77 2.10
CA GLN A 10 -1.04 -11.13 1.61
C GLN A 10 -0.85 -12.17 2.71
N GLY A 11 -1.27 -13.40 2.42
CA GLY A 11 -1.17 -14.55 3.31
C GLY A 11 0.18 -15.26 3.21
N ALA A 12 0.36 -16.27 4.06
CA ALA A 12 1.58 -17.06 4.11
C ALA A 12 1.82 -17.90 2.85
N PHE A 13 0.76 -18.27 2.12
CA PHE A 13 0.81 -19.14 0.94
C PHE A 13 0.60 -18.38 -0.37
N GLY A 14 0.69 -17.05 -0.33
CA GLY A 14 0.57 -16.19 -1.52
C GLY A 14 -0.84 -15.70 -1.81
N GLU A 15 -1.79 -15.92 -0.90
CA GLU A 15 -3.13 -15.33 -0.96
C GLU A 15 -3.00 -13.80 -0.97
N ARG A 16 -3.75 -13.10 -1.81
CA ARG A 16 -3.78 -11.63 -1.85
C ARG A 16 -5.22 -11.17 -1.79
N SER A 17 -5.54 -10.25 -0.90
CA SER A 17 -6.87 -9.64 -0.86
C SER A 17 -7.10 -8.62 -1.97
N GLY A 18 -6.05 -8.26 -2.72
CA GLY A 18 -6.07 -7.15 -3.67
C GLY A 18 -5.98 -5.78 -3.00
N ARG A 19 -5.82 -5.71 -1.66
CA ARG A 19 -5.55 -4.47 -0.93
C ARG A 19 -4.06 -4.12 -1.00
N THR A 20 -3.79 -2.87 -1.33
CA THR A 20 -2.47 -2.25 -1.30
C THR A 20 -2.53 -1.02 -0.42
N ALA A 21 -1.63 -0.90 0.54
CA ALA A 21 -1.52 0.29 1.38
C ALA A 21 -0.26 1.08 1.04
N TYR A 22 -0.34 2.40 1.24
CA TYR A 22 0.78 3.32 1.14
C TYR A 22 0.93 4.05 2.47
N ALA A 23 2.10 3.99 3.08
CA ALA A 23 2.38 4.62 4.39
C ALA A 23 3.89 4.81 4.59
N PHE A 24 4.29 5.61 5.57
CA PHE A 24 5.70 5.80 5.94
C PHE A 24 6.24 4.73 6.89
N ASN A 25 5.34 3.97 7.52
CA ASN A 25 5.65 2.83 8.38
C ASN A 25 4.46 1.87 8.38
N ALA A 26 4.69 0.61 8.79
CA ALA A 26 3.62 -0.39 8.88
C ALA A 26 2.72 -0.21 10.11
N THR A 27 3.16 0.52 11.14
CA THR A 27 2.46 0.60 12.44
C THR A 27 1.20 1.46 12.40
N VAL A 28 1.05 2.30 11.35
CA VAL A 28 -0.16 3.11 11.13
C VAL A 28 -1.17 2.43 10.20
N LEU A 29 -0.86 1.25 9.68
CA LEU A 29 -1.75 0.53 8.76
C LEU A 29 -2.97 -0.02 9.53
N PRO A 30 -4.14 -0.10 8.86
CA PRO A 30 -5.32 -0.73 9.45
C PRO A 30 -5.07 -2.23 9.64
N GLU A 31 -5.89 -2.87 10.47
CA GLU A 31 -5.84 -4.32 10.65
C GLU A 31 -5.95 -5.05 9.31
N PRO A 32 -5.09 -6.05 9.08
CA PRO A 32 -5.16 -6.85 7.87
C PRO A 32 -6.39 -7.77 7.89
N THR A 33 -6.83 -8.20 6.72
CA THR A 33 -7.86 -9.23 6.58
C THR A 33 -7.42 -10.51 7.31
N LYS A 34 -8.37 -11.21 7.95
CA LYS A 34 -8.11 -12.42 8.75
C LYS A 34 -7.26 -13.44 7.96
N GLY A 35 -6.11 -13.82 8.52
CA GLY A 35 -5.18 -14.77 7.92
C GLY A 35 -4.19 -14.15 6.92
N LEU A 36 -4.22 -12.84 6.72
CA LEU A 36 -3.26 -12.09 5.91
C LEU A 36 -2.45 -11.13 6.77
N ASP A 37 -1.34 -10.66 6.22
CA ASP A 37 -0.47 -9.65 6.81
C ASP A 37 -0.10 -8.57 5.79
N TRP A 38 0.21 -7.37 6.29
CA TRP A 38 0.82 -6.32 5.46
C TRP A 38 2.30 -6.61 5.26
N ARG A 39 2.69 -6.84 4.00
CA ARG A 39 4.10 -7.06 3.64
C ARG A 39 4.65 -5.91 2.81
N PRO A 40 5.82 -5.35 3.16
CA PRO A 40 6.42 -4.28 2.38
C PRO A 40 6.85 -4.79 1.00
N ALA A 41 6.53 -4.03 -0.04
CA ALA A 41 7.05 -4.23 -1.38
C ALA A 41 8.41 -3.53 -1.49
N HIS A 42 9.51 -4.29 -1.38
CA HIS A 42 10.87 -3.75 -1.33
C HIS A 42 11.33 -3.11 -2.65
N ASP A 43 10.73 -3.51 -3.76
CA ASP A 43 10.96 -2.98 -5.11
C ASP A 43 10.20 -1.69 -5.40
N PHE A 44 9.39 -1.21 -4.45
CA PHE A 44 8.54 -0.06 -4.68
C PHE A 44 9.29 1.28 -4.69
N SER A 45 9.02 2.06 -5.72
CA SER A 45 9.46 3.44 -5.87
C SER A 45 8.27 4.38 -6.10
N PRO A 46 7.97 5.33 -5.19
CA PRO A 46 6.85 6.26 -5.37
C PRO A 46 6.97 7.10 -6.65
N GLY A 47 8.18 7.53 -7.01
CA GLY A 47 8.42 8.36 -8.20
C GLY A 47 8.04 7.60 -9.48
N ASP A 48 8.62 6.41 -9.65
CA ASP A 48 8.35 5.56 -10.82
C ASP A 48 6.88 5.12 -10.87
N ALA A 49 6.29 4.82 -9.70
CA ALA A 49 4.90 4.41 -9.61
C ALA A 49 3.93 5.52 -10.06
N ILE A 50 4.15 6.79 -9.68
CA ILE A 50 3.32 7.91 -10.17
C ILE A 50 3.44 8.09 -11.68
N LEU A 51 4.62 7.87 -12.25
CA LEU A 51 4.82 7.97 -13.70
C LEU A 51 4.05 6.88 -14.46
N GLN A 52 3.92 5.69 -13.86
CA GLN A 52 3.17 4.57 -14.46
C GLN A 52 1.66 4.67 -14.23
N ASP A 53 1.24 5.16 -13.05
CA ASP A 53 -0.17 5.32 -12.69
C ASP A 53 -0.38 6.70 -12.03
N PRO A 54 -0.81 7.71 -12.81
CA PRO A 54 -1.12 9.04 -12.28
C PRO A 54 -2.22 9.05 -11.21
N GLY A 55 -3.09 8.02 -11.17
CA GLY A 55 -4.12 7.86 -10.15
C GLY A 55 -3.55 7.69 -8.73
N LEU A 56 -2.30 7.22 -8.61
CA LEU A 56 -1.61 7.09 -7.34
C LEU A 56 -1.32 8.43 -6.66
N LYS A 57 -1.34 9.55 -7.39
CA LYS A 57 -1.08 10.88 -6.83
C LYS A 57 -2.03 11.21 -5.68
N GLN A 58 -3.32 10.90 -5.83
CA GLN A 58 -4.32 11.15 -4.78
C GLN A 58 -4.16 10.22 -3.58
N LEU A 59 -3.80 8.96 -3.81
CA LEU A 59 -3.51 7.99 -2.75
C LEU A 59 -2.27 8.42 -1.94
N PHE A 60 -1.21 8.88 -2.61
CA PHE A 60 -0.01 9.32 -1.91
C PHE A 60 -0.26 10.61 -1.13
N ALA A 61 -1.00 11.56 -1.69
CA ALA A 61 -1.43 12.75 -0.97
C ALA A 61 -2.24 12.39 0.29
N SER A 62 -3.14 11.42 0.18
CA SER A 62 -3.92 10.91 1.31
C SER A 62 -3.04 10.24 2.36
N ALA A 63 -2.09 9.39 1.95
CA ALA A 63 -1.14 8.76 2.86
C ALA A 63 -0.26 9.78 3.60
N ILE A 64 0.16 10.85 2.91
CA ILE A 64 0.92 11.93 3.52
C ILE A 64 0.07 12.69 4.54
N LYS A 65 -1.20 12.95 4.23
CA LYS A 65 -2.09 13.75 5.09
C LYS A 65 -2.62 12.97 6.30
N TYR A 66 -2.95 11.70 6.13
CA TYR A 66 -3.68 10.90 7.12
C TYR A 66 -2.83 9.77 7.73
N GLY A 67 -1.57 9.62 7.30
CA GLY A 67 -0.65 8.59 7.77
C GLY A 67 -0.62 7.35 6.89
N TYR A 68 -1.75 6.97 6.29
CA TYR A 68 -1.82 5.90 5.30
C TYR A 68 -2.95 6.11 4.28
N ALA A 69 -2.89 5.38 3.17
CA ALA A 69 -3.99 5.22 2.24
C ALA A 69 -4.07 3.78 1.75
N VAL A 70 -5.27 3.23 1.61
CA VAL A 70 -5.50 1.87 1.09
C VAL A 70 -6.23 1.96 -0.24
N ALA A 71 -5.71 1.26 -1.24
CA ALA A 71 -6.38 1.00 -2.50
C ALA A 71 -6.82 -0.47 -2.53
N THR A 72 -8.09 -0.70 -2.83
CA THR A 72 -8.63 -2.00 -3.20
C THR A 72 -8.67 -2.07 -4.72
N ARG A 73 -7.99 -3.04 -5.34
CA ARG A 73 -8.18 -3.29 -6.76
C ARG A 73 -9.56 -3.93 -6.93
N ALA A 74 -10.53 -3.17 -7.45
CA ALA A 74 -11.81 -3.74 -7.85
C ALA A 74 -11.54 -4.76 -8.97
N SER A 75 -11.90 -6.02 -8.73
CA SER A 75 -11.94 -7.04 -9.78
C SER A 75 -12.92 -6.55 -10.85
N ASN A 76 -12.43 -6.27 -12.06
CA ASN A 76 -13.25 -6.06 -13.24
C ASN A 76 -12.91 -7.15 -14.24
#